data_AF-A0A812LCL3-F1
#
_entry.id   AF-A0A812LCL3-F1
#
_cell.length_a   1.000
_cell.length_b   1.000
_cell.length_c   1.000
_cell.angle_alpha   90.00
_cell.angle_beta   90.00
_cell.angle_gamma   90.00
#
_symmetry.space_group_name_H-M   'P 1'
#
loop_
_entity.id
_entity.type
_entity.pdbx_description
1 polymer ?
#
loop_
_entity_poly.entity_id
_entity_poly.type
_entity_poly.pdbx_seq_one_letter_code
_entity_poly.pdbx_strand_id
1 'polypeptide(L)'
;NLEGGLAFWLEGGTASPMNCFEKVPAEPYVWRGVPEGRHHIQAVLWKARANSSMQPTCREDLENKAAFEVTRAERVEFCVRRFEDFIAAYDWRKVEPWHRVPEGLEIAVNLQEGGSQARIPQPWSWDVLVVGQAKQTVQVRADTKMADVLQGLGLSDSTHEVVWCQEGGSHERVLQPNWTAVQADLFRYRDQIVVRRFATLVD
;
A
#
# COMPACT_ATOMS: atom_id res chain seq x y z
N ASN A 1 -14.30 30.54 13.88
CA ASN A 1 -15.41 30.17 12.96
C ASN A 1 -15.47 31.19 11.84
N LEU A 2 -15.23 30.75 10.62
CA LEU A 2 -15.44 31.58 9.43
C LEU A 2 -16.96 31.67 9.18
N GLU A 3 -17.48 32.89 9.03
CA GLU A 3 -18.91 33.10 8.81
C GLU A 3 -19.25 33.12 7.32
N GLY A 4 -20.33 32.41 6.95
CA GLY A 4 -20.82 32.30 5.58
C GLY A 4 -20.73 30.88 5.03
N GLY A 5 -21.18 30.73 3.78
CA GLY A 5 -21.03 29.50 3.01
C GLY A 5 -19.64 29.38 2.37
N LEU A 6 -19.29 28.17 1.97
CA LEU A 6 -18.06 27.85 1.27
C LEU A 6 -18.40 27.34 -0.13
N ALA A 7 -17.84 27.94 -1.16
CA ALA A 7 -17.89 27.42 -2.52
C ALA A 7 -16.47 27.15 -3.03
N PHE A 8 -16.26 26.06 -3.76
CA PHE A 8 -14.96 25.79 -4.40
C PHE A 8 -15.06 24.94 -5.65
N TRP A 9 -14.10 25.15 -6.56
CA TRP A 9 -14.02 24.47 -7.85
C TRP A 9 -12.56 24.37 -8.33
N LEU A 10 -12.29 23.48 -9.30
CA LEU A 10 -10.99 23.39 -9.96
C LEU A 10 -10.91 24.47 -11.04
N GLU A 11 -9.79 25.19 -11.10
CA GLU A 11 -9.52 26.08 -12.23
C GLU A 11 -8.96 25.32 -13.43
N GLY A 12 -9.37 25.70 -14.64
CA GLY A 12 -8.78 25.22 -15.89
C GLY A 12 -9.48 24.03 -16.56
N GLY A 13 -10.55 23.48 -15.99
CA GLY A 13 -11.41 22.48 -16.64
C GLY A 13 -12.62 23.12 -17.34
N THR A 14 -13.07 22.55 -18.47
CA THR A 14 -14.20 23.07 -19.25
C THR A 14 -15.58 22.90 -18.61
N ALA A 15 -15.69 22.25 -17.45
CA ALA A 15 -16.96 22.08 -16.70
C ALA A 15 -16.71 21.52 -15.29
N SER A 16 -15.76 22.08 -14.52
CA SER A 16 -15.54 21.57 -13.16
C SER A 16 -16.73 21.93 -12.27
N PRO A 17 -17.48 20.94 -11.75
CA PRO A 17 -18.65 21.22 -10.93
C PRO A 17 -18.24 21.98 -9.68
N MET A 18 -18.98 23.05 -9.37
CA MET A 18 -18.79 23.81 -8.15
C MET A 18 -19.35 23.03 -6.97
N ASN A 19 -18.53 22.84 -5.93
CA ASN A 19 -18.99 22.33 -4.65
C ASN A 19 -19.43 23.54 -3.81
N CYS A 20 -20.60 23.45 -3.20
CA CYS A 20 -21.15 24.53 -2.39
C CYS A 20 -21.67 23.98 -1.05
N PHE A 21 -21.33 24.69 0.03
CA PHE A 21 -21.80 24.45 1.38
C PHE A 21 -22.40 25.75 1.93
N GLU A 22 -23.53 25.64 2.62
CA GLU A 22 -24.16 26.79 3.31
C GLU A 22 -23.32 27.31 4.48
N LYS A 23 -22.44 26.46 5.02
CA LYS A 23 -21.53 26.77 6.12
C LYS A 23 -20.18 26.11 5.87
N VAL A 24 -19.11 26.73 6.33
CA VAL A 24 -17.77 26.11 6.31
C VAL A 24 -17.81 24.81 7.15
N PRO A 25 -17.46 23.64 6.58
CA PRO A 25 -17.43 22.39 7.33
C PRO A 25 -16.49 22.47 8.53
N ALA A 26 -16.95 21.98 9.68
CA ALA A 26 -16.12 21.86 10.89
C ALA A 26 -15.17 20.67 10.82
N GLU A 27 -15.56 19.64 10.07
CA GLU A 27 -14.78 18.43 9.83
C GLU A 27 -14.06 18.48 8.48
N PRO A 28 -12.92 17.77 8.33
CA PRO A 28 -12.24 17.65 7.04
C PRO A 28 -13.18 17.10 5.94
N TYR A 29 -13.26 17.82 4.82
CA TYR A 29 -14.01 17.39 3.64
C TYR A 29 -13.13 16.63 2.65
N VAL A 30 -13.58 15.47 2.19
CA VAL A 30 -12.89 14.66 1.19
C VAL A 30 -13.51 14.88 -0.20
N TRP A 31 -12.80 15.58 -1.08
CA TRP A 31 -13.22 15.76 -2.47
C TRP A 31 -12.81 14.55 -3.31
N ARG A 32 -13.80 13.81 -3.83
CA ARG A 32 -13.60 12.65 -4.70
C ARG A 32 -13.67 13.04 -6.19
N GLY A 33 -13.00 12.26 -7.03
CA GLY A 33 -13.10 12.38 -8.49
C GLY A 33 -12.21 13.46 -9.13
N VAL A 34 -11.29 14.06 -8.37
CA VAL A 34 -10.32 15.01 -8.92
C VAL A 34 -9.32 14.26 -9.83
N PRO A 35 -9.09 14.70 -11.08
CA PRO A 35 -8.11 14.09 -11.99
C PRO A 35 -6.68 14.16 -11.44
N GLU A 36 -5.78 13.33 -11.96
CA GLU A 36 -4.36 13.45 -11.67
C GLU A 36 -3.75 14.74 -12.23
N GLY A 37 -2.65 15.17 -11.65
CA GLY A 37 -1.87 16.31 -12.12
C GLY A 37 -1.86 17.48 -11.14
N ARG A 38 -1.28 18.59 -11.60
CA ARG A 38 -1.27 19.84 -10.86
C ARG A 38 -2.57 20.58 -11.11
N HIS A 39 -3.22 20.98 -10.03
CA HIS A 39 -4.51 21.65 -10.05
C HIS A 39 -4.48 22.89 -9.16
N HIS A 40 -5.39 23.81 -9.45
CA HIS A 40 -5.66 24.94 -8.57
C HIS A 40 -7.11 24.83 -8.11
N ILE A 41 -7.34 24.90 -6.80
CA ILE A 41 -8.67 25.10 -6.24
C ILE A 41 -8.84 26.60 -6.07
N GLN A 42 -9.93 27.13 -6.62
CA GLN A 42 -10.45 28.40 -6.18
C GLN A 42 -11.49 28.15 -5.09
N ALA A 43 -11.27 28.68 -3.89
CA ALA A 43 -12.19 28.58 -2.76
C ALA A 43 -12.66 29.97 -2.35
N VAL A 44 -13.95 30.09 -2.06
CA VAL A 44 -14.62 31.36 -1.80
C VAL A 44 -15.56 31.23 -0.62
N LEU A 45 -15.44 32.16 0.33
CA LEU A 45 -16.45 32.37 1.36
C LEU A 45 -17.49 33.36 0.86
N TRP A 46 -18.76 32.99 0.97
CA TRP A 46 -19.88 33.77 0.45
C TRP A 46 -20.96 33.97 1.51
N LYS A 47 -21.69 35.09 1.40
CA LYS A 47 -22.90 35.38 2.17
C LYS A 47 -24.01 35.78 1.20
N ALA A 48 -25.22 35.28 1.42
CA ALA A 48 -26.38 35.76 0.67
C ALA A 48 -26.65 37.22 1.05
N ARG A 49 -26.90 38.08 0.05
CA ARG A 49 -27.41 39.43 0.31
C ARG A 49 -28.88 39.34 0.75
N ALA A 50 -29.33 40.33 1.51
CA ALA A 50 -30.65 40.32 2.17
C ALA A 50 -31.77 39.82 1.25
N ASN A 51 -32.58 38.88 1.75
CA ASN A 51 -33.72 38.21 1.10
C ASN A 51 -33.41 37.15 0.02
N SER A 52 -32.15 36.72 -0.15
CA SER A 52 -31.84 35.54 -0.96
C SER A 52 -31.66 34.29 -0.09
N SER A 53 -32.47 33.26 -0.32
CA SER A 53 -32.26 31.90 0.22
C SER A 53 -31.57 30.97 -0.78
N MET A 54 -31.08 31.53 -1.90
CA MET A 54 -30.45 30.76 -2.95
C MET A 54 -29.00 30.46 -2.58
N GLN A 55 -28.47 29.33 -3.05
CA GLN A 55 -27.05 29.03 -3.01
C GLN A 55 -26.44 29.34 -4.39
N PRO A 56 -25.16 29.74 -4.47
CA PRO A 56 -24.50 29.85 -5.76
C PRO A 56 -24.45 28.46 -6.42
N THR A 57 -24.73 28.40 -7.71
CA THR A 57 -24.79 27.16 -8.49
C THR A 57 -23.69 27.08 -9.55
N CYS A 58 -23.17 28.25 -9.97
CA CYS A 58 -22.01 28.34 -10.84
C CYS A 58 -21.05 29.45 -10.37
N ARG A 59 -19.88 29.50 -11.00
CA ARG A 59 -18.83 30.50 -10.72
C ARG A 59 -19.34 31.92 -10.94
N GLU A 60 -20.11 32.12 -12.01
CA GLU A 60 -20.59 33.43 -12.46
C GLU A 60 -21.53 34.07 -11.43
N ASP A 61 -22.24 33.27 -10.62
CA ASP A 61 -23.08 33.76 -9.52
C ASP A 61 -22.27 34.57 -8.49
N LEU A 62 -21.03 34.15 -8.24
CA LEU A 62 -20.11 34.78 -7.28
C LEU A 62 -19.35 35.96 -7.88
N GLU A 63 -19.14 35.97 -9.20
CA GLU A 63 -18.48 37.06 -9.91
C GLU A 63 -19.41 38.25 -10.17
N ASN A 64 -20.68 37.98 -10.47
CA ASN A 64 -21.68 39.01 -10.79
C ASN A 64 -22.17 39.80 -9.56
N LYS A 65 -21.79 39.40 -8.34
CA LYS A 65 -21.99 40.10 -7.04
C LYS A 65 -23.42 40.62 -6.75
N ALA A 66 -24.42 40.17 -7.49
CA ALA A 66 -25.79 40.68 -7.38
C ALA A 66 -26.52 40.05 -6.19
N ALA A 67 -26.52 38.71 -6.10
CA ALA A 67 -27.21 37.96 -5.04
C ALA A 67 -26.28 37.53 -3.89
N PHE A 68 -24.96 37.52 -4.13
CA PHE A 68 -23.96 37.00 -3.22
C PHE A 68 -22.84 38.01 -2.96
N GLU A 69 -22.41 38.09 -1.70
CA GLU A 69 -21.22 38.82 -1.30
C GLU A 69 -20.09 37.82 -1.02
N VAL A 70 -18.98 37.98 -1.76
CA VAL A 70 -17.74 37.25 -1.51
C VAL A 70 -16.95 37.97 -0.42
N THR A 71 -16.79 37.32 0.73
CA THR A 71 -16.07 37.89 1.89
C THR A 71 -14.60 37.50 1.91
N ARG A 72 -14.25 36.36 1.30
CA ARG A 72 -12.88 35.88 1.17
C ARG A 72 -12.74 35.01 -0.07
N ALA A 73 -11.60 35.08 -0.73
CA ALA A 73 -11.24 34.20 -1.82
C ALA A 73 -9.79 33.73 -1.62
N GLU A 74 -9.55 32.44 -1.79
CA GLU A 74 -8.24 31.81 -1.66
C GLU A 74 -8.00 30.92 -2.87
N ARG A 75 -6.77 30.94 -3.36
CA ARG A 75 -6.32 30.05 -4.43
C ARG A 75 -5.29 29.09 -3.84
N VAL A 76 -5.59 27.81 -3.92
CA VAL A 76 -4.74 26.75 -3.37
C VAL A 76 -4.22 25.89 -4.52
N GLU A 77 -2.91 25.90 -4.72
CA GLU A 77 -2.24 24.96 -5.61
C GLU A 77 -2.05 23.62 -4.88
N PHE A 78 -2.36 22.53 -5.58
CA PHE A 78 -2.13 21.19 -5.09
C PHE A 78 -1.84 20.25 -6.25
N CYS A 79 -1.13 19.16 -5.95
CA CYS A 79 -0.84 18.12 -6.92
C CYS A 79 -1.58 16.86 -6.51
N VAL A 80 -2.58 16.46 -7.32
CA VAL A 80 -3.20 15.14 -7.18
C VAL A 80 -2.30 14.17 -7.89
N ARG A 81 -1.50 13.46 -7.11
CA ARG A 81 -0.94 12.21 -7.55
C ARG A 81 -1.95 11.15 -7.17
N ARG A 82 -2.56 10.46 -8.14
CA ARG A 82 -3.00 9.10 -7.82
C ARG A 82 -1.70 8.41 -7.48
N PHE A 83 -1.63 7.79 -6.31
CA PHE A 83 -0.44 7.06 -5.91
C PHE A 83 -0.16 6.07 -7.03
N GLU A 84 0.88 6.39 -7.78
CA GLU A 84 1.30 5.72 -9.00
C GLU A 84 1.46 4.24 -8.69
N ASP A 85 1.29 3.43 -9.73
CA ASP A 85 1.50 1.99 -9.70
C ASP A 85 2.61 1.59 -8.73
N PHE A 86 2.30 0.60 -7.89
CA PHE A 86 3.21 -0.02 -6.94
C PHE A 86 4.65 -0.04 -7.48
N ILE A 87 5.50 0.82 -6.93
CA ILE A 87 6.93 0.74 -7.16
C ILE A 87 7.40 -0.47 -6.38
N ALA A 88 7.86 -1.50 -7.09
CA ALA A 88 8.42 -2.71 -6.48
C ALA A 88 9.59 -2.34 -5.56
N ALA A 89 9.31 -2.23 -4.27
CA ALA A 89 10.29 -2.15 -3.22
C ALA A 89 10.44 -3.55 -2.63
N TYR A 90 11.67 -3.98 -2.38
CA TYR A 90 11.97 -5.23 -1.67
C TYR A 90 11.76 -5.09 -0.14
N ASP A 91 11.21 -3.96 0.30
CA ASP A 91 10.91 -3.65 1.70
C ASP A 91 9.43 -3.91 2.01
N TRP A 92 9.17 -4.61 3.11
CA TRP A 92 7.84 -4.99 3.58
C TRP A 92 6.97 -3.78 3.90
N ARG A 93 5.76 -3.71 3.30
CA ARG A 93 4.77 -2.68 3.63
C ARG A 93 3.38 -3.30 3.72
N LYS A 94 2.61 -2.87 4.72
CA LYS A 94 1.19 -3.17 4.83
C LYS A 94 0.47 -2.62 3.60
N VAL A 95 -0.29 -3.48 2.93
CA VAL A 95 -1.20 -3.05 1.86
C VAL A 95 -2.49 -2.55 2.51
N GLU A 96 -2.77 -1.25 2.37
CA GLU A 96 -4.03 -0.68 2.84
C GLU A 96 -5.16 -0.94 1.82
N PRO A 97 -6.44 -0.97 2.24
CA PRO A 97 -7.57 -1.34 1.37
C PRO A 97 -7.75 -0.48 0.11
N TRP A 98 -7.13 0.70 0.05
CA TRP A 98 -7.19 1.62 -1.09
C TRP A 98 -6.04 1.49 -2.09
N HIS A 99 -5.07 0.61 -1.85
CA HIS A 99 -3.97 0.36 -2.80
C HIS A 99 -4.41 -0.56 -3.95
N ARG A 100 -4.20 -0.15 -5.20
CA ARG A 100 -4.24 -1.05 -6.36
C ARG A 100 -2.89 -1.71 -6.53
N VAL A 101 -2.88 -3.01 -6.83
CA VAL A 101 -1.62 -3.70 -7.12
C VAL A 101 -1.77 -4.54 -8.38
N PRO A 102 -0.75 -4.53 -9.24
CA PRO A 102 -0.72 -5.36 -10.44
C PRO A 102 -0.96 -6.85 -10.16
N GLU A 103 -1.66 -7.50 -11.09
CA GLU A 103 -1.84 -8.95 -11.12
C GLU A 103 -0.48 -9.67 -11.12
N GLY A 104 -0.38 -10.78 -10.38
CA GLY A 104 0.85 -11.58 -10.25
C GLY A 104 1.81 -11.17 -9.13
N LEU A 105 1.55 -10.06 -8.43
CA LEU A 105 2.29 -9.64 -7.23
C LEU A 105 1.58 -10.01 -5.92
N GLU A 106 0.54 -10.83 -5.98
CA GLU A 106 -0.38 -11.08 -4.89
C GLU A 106 -0.13 -12.46 -4.26
N ILE A 107 0.20 -12.50 -2.97
CA ILE A 107 0.05 -13.74 -2.19
C ILE A 107 -0.91 -13.42 -1.05
N ALA A 108 -2.13 -13.94 -1.16
CA ALA A 108 -3.11 -13.86 -0.08
C ALA A 108 -2.74 -14.90 0.98
N VAL A 109 -2.01 -14.49 2.02
CA VAL A 109 -1.73 -15.36 3.18
C VAL A 109 -2.67 -14.95 4.30
N ASN A 110 -3.57 -15.85 4.66
CA ASN A 110 -4.53 -15.61 5.73
C ASN A 110 -3.82 -15.85 7.07
N LEU A 111 -3.07 -14.86 7.55
CA LEU A 111 -2.22 -15.04 8.72
C LEU A 111 -2.99 -15.03 10.05
N GLN A 112 -4.13 -14.33 10.16
CA GLN A 112 -5.06 -14.31 11.32
C GLN A 112 -6.44 -13.72 10.95
N GLU A 113 -7.46 -13.89 11.82
CA GLU A 113 -8.75 -13.19 11.75
C GLU A 113 -8.51 -11.67 11.72
N GLY A 114 -8.79 -11.04 10.57
CA GLY A 114 -8.51 -9.62 10.31
C GLY A 114 -7.62 -9.36 9.09
N GLY A 115 -7.00 -10.41 8.51
CA GLY A 115 -6.50 -10.40 7.12
C GLY A 115 -5.41 -9.38 6.80
N SER A 116 -4.19 -9.58 7.33
CA SER A 116 -3.01 -8.84 6.86
C SER A 116 -2.54 -9.40 5.52
N GLN A 117 -2.58 -8.60 4.46
CA GLN A 117 -2.10 -8.96 3.12
C GLN A 117 -0.65 -8.47 2.93
N ALA A 118 0.23 -9.37 2.49
CA ALA A 118 1.59 -9.04 2.08
C ALA A 118 1.81 -9.49 0.63
N ARG A 119 2.43 -8.63 -0.18
CA ARG A 119 2.64 -8.86 -1.61
C ARG A 119 4.13 -9.03 -1.89
N ILE A 120 4.52 -10.15 -2.48
CA ILE A 120 5.92 -10.60 -2.61
C ILE A 120 6.25 -10.77 -4.09
N PRO A 121 7.22 -10.02 -4.63
CA PRO A 121 7.70 -10.21 -6.00
C PRO A 121 8.15 -11.66 -6.20
N GLN A 122 7.67 -12.31 -7.26
CA GLN A 122 8.10 -13.65 -7.65
C GLN A 122 9.17 -13.56 -8.76
N PRO A 123 10.25 -14.36 -8.71
CA PRO A 123 10.72 -15.09 -7.52
C PRO A 123 11.29 -14.13 -6.47
N TRP A 124 11.32 -14.55 -5.21
CA TRP A 124 12.04 -13.83 -4.16
C TRP A 124 13.31 -14.58 -3.74
N SER A 125 14.24 -13.86 -3.14
CA SER A 125 15.55 -14.39 -2.78
C SER A 125 15.62 -14.75 -1.29
N TRP A 126 16.06 -15.97 -0.99
CA TRP A 126 16.47 -16.38 0.35
C TRP A 126 17.99 -16.46 0.42
N ASP A 127 18.57 -15.93 1.48
CA ASP A 127 19.98 -16.11 1.78
C ASP A 127 20.09 -17.30 2.74
N VAL A 128 20.41 -18.46 2.19
CA VAL A 128 20.47 -19.75 2.88
C VAL A 128 21.88 -20.01 3.40
N LEU A 129 22.00 -20.29 4.69
CA LEU A 129 23.23 -20.75 5.31
C LEU A 129 23.26 -22.29 5.33
N VAL A 130 24.10 -22.90 4.49
CA VAL A 130 24.36 -24.34 4.58
C VAL A 130 25.46 -24.56 5.63
N VAL A 131 25.21 -25.37 6.66
CA VAL A 131 26.18 -25.62 7.74
C VAL A 131 27.49 -26.17 7.16
N GLY A 132 28.60 -25.51 7.51
CA GLY A 132 29.93 -25.84 6.99
C GLY A 132 30.25 -25.26 5.61
N GLN A 133 29.39 -24.42 5.04
CA GLN A 133 29.61 -23.75 3.76
C GLN A 133 29.33 -22.24 3.84
N ALA A 134 29.68 -21.52 2.77
CA ALA A 134 29.32 -20.12 2.62
C ALA A 134 27.80 -19.95 2.40
N LYS A 135 27.28 -18.79 2.79
CA LYS A 135 25.89 -18.41 2.53
C LYS A 135 25.62 -18.33 1.03
N GLN A 136 24.49 -18.85 0.59
CA GLN A 136 24.09 -18.89 -0.82
C GLN A 136 22.73 -18.22 -0.99
N THR A 137 22.55 -17.48 -2.07
CA THR A 137 21.26 -16.87 -2.40
C THR A 137 20.49 -17.79 -3.34
N VAL A 138 19.26 -18.16 -2.96
CA VAL A 138 18.38 -19.06 -3.71
C VAL A 138 17.12 -18.31 -4.11
N GLN A 139 16.71 -18.44 -5.38
CA GLN A 139 15.43 -17.89 -5.85
C GLN A 139 14.32 -18.89 -5.57
N VAL A 140 13.28 -18.44 -4.89
CA VAL A 140 12.13 -19.26 -4.51
C VAL A 140 10.83 -18.61 -4.96
N ARG A 141 9.84 -19.45 -5.24
CA ARG A 141 8.46 -19.07 -5.57
C ARG A 141 7.49 -19.59 -4.53
N ALA A 142 6.25 -19.11 -4.57
CA ALA A 142 5.19 -19.50 -3.63
C ALA A 142 5.02 -21.02 -3.54
N ASP A 143 5.10 -21.69 -4.69
CA ASP A 143 4.93 -23.14 -4.89
C ASP A 143 6.24 -23.94 -4.77
N THR A 144 7.40 -23.29 -4.61
CA THR A 144 8.68 -23.97 -4.43
C THR A 144 8.67 -24.78 -3.15
N LYS A 145 8.94 -26.08 -3.23
CA LYS A 145 9.01 -26.96 -2.07
C LYS A 145 10.39 -26.91 -1.43
N MET A 146 10.48 -27.24 -0.14
CA MET A 146 11.77 -27.34 0.54
C MET A 146 12.69 -28.40 -0.10
N ALA A 147 12.12 -29.51 -0.60
CA ALA A 147 12.86 -30.50 -1.37
C ALA A 147 13.51 -29.90 -2.64
N ASP A 148 12.79 -29.02 -3.34
CA ASP A 148 13.32 -28.35 -4.55
C ASP A 148 14.46 -27.38 -4.19
N VAL A 149 14.37 -26.70 -3.04
CA VAL A 149 15.46 -25.85 -2.51
C VAL A 149 16.71 -26.67 -2.24
N LEU A 150 16.57 -27.82 -1.58
CA LEU A 150 17.69 -28.73 -1.30
C LEU A 150 18.31 -29.24 -2.62
N GLN A 151 17.47 -29.69 -3.56
CA GLN A 151 17.93 -30.14 -4.87
C GLN A 151 18.70 -29.05 -5.63
N GLY A 152 18.21 -27.80 -5.58
CA GLY A 152 18.88 -26.64 -6.19
C GLY A 152 20.25 -26.33 -5.58
N LEU A 153 20.45 -26.69 -4.31
CA LEU A 153 21.74 -26.60 -3.61
C LEU A 153 22.63 -27.85 -3.81
N GLY A 154 22.17 -28.83 -4.59
CA GLY A 154 22.87 -30.11 -4.78
C GLY A 154 22.79 -31.04 -3.57
N LEU A 155 21.77 -30.87 -2.72
CA LEU A 155 21.54 -31.62 -1.49
C LEU A 155 20.31 -32.52 -1.63
N SER A 156 20.22 -33.57 -0.79
CA SER A 156 19.10 -34.51 -0.77
C SER A 156 18.26 -34.31 0.49
N ASP A 157 16.94 -34.29 0.33
CA ASP A 157 15.96 -34.28 1.43
C ASP A 157 15.96 -35.56 2.28
N SER A 158 16.61 -36.62 1.81
CA SER A 158 16.91 -37.82 2.61
C SER A 158 18.09 -37.67 3.56
N THR A 159 18.85 -36.58 3.47
CA THR A 159 20.08 -36.36 4.28
C THR A 159 20.15 -34.99 4.93
N HIS A 160 19.43 -34.00 4.37
CA HIS A 160 19.45 -32.63 4.83
C HIS A 160 18.02 -32.14 5.09
N GLU A 161 17.93 -31.17 5.98
CA GLU A 161 16.69 -30.47 6.31
C GLU A 161 16.87 -28.96 6.15
N VAL A 162 15.78 -28.30 5.78
CA VAL A 162 15.68 -26.84 5.78
C VAL A 162 15.07 -26.42 7.12
N VAL A 163 15.73 -25.49 7.80
CA VAL A 163 15.38 -25.02 9.14
C VAL A 163 15.22 -23.51 9.10
N TRP A 164 14.13 -23.01 9.65
CA TRP A 164 14.03 -21.60 10.00
C TRP A 164 14.62 -21.38 11.38
N CYS A 165 15.50 -20.39 11.51
CA CYS A 165 16.13 -20.02 12.78
C CYS A 165 15.87 -18.54 13.08
N GLN A 166 15.26 -18.25 14.22
CA GLN A 166 15.09 -16.86 14.66
C GLN A 166 16.45 -16.17 14.82
N GLU A 167 16.50 -14.86 14.56
CA GLU A 167 17.68 -14.04 14.82
C GLU A 167 18.15 -14.21 16.28
N GLY A 168 19.45 -14.50 16.47
CA GLY A 168 20.02 -14.84 17.76
C GLY A 168 19.91 -16.32 18.17
N GLY A 169 19.25 -17.17 17.36
CA GLY A 169 19.24 -18.63 17.51
C GLY A 169 18.38 -19.19 18.65
N SER A 170 17.50 -18.38 19.25
CA SER A 170 16.68 -18.79 20.41
C SER A 170 15.56 -19.76 20.05
N HIS A 171 15.12 -19.78 18.79
CA HIS A 171 14.07 -20.65 18.29
C HIS A 171 14.42 -21.19 16.91
N GLU A 172 14.09 -22.45 16.67
CA GLU A 172 14.21 -23.10 15.37
C GLU A 172 12.94 -23.90 15.02
N ARG A 173 12.67 -24.00 13.72
CA ARG A 173 11.59 -24.84 13.19
C ARG A 173 12.05 -25.55 11.93
N VAL A 174 12.07 -26.89 11.98
CA VAL A 174 12.30 -27.74 10.81
C VAL A 174 11.11 -27.61 9.85
N LEU A 175 11.41 -27.38 8.58
CA LEU A 175 10.42 -27.24 7.51
C LEU A 175 10.31 -28.56 6.76
N GLN A 176 9.08 -29.06 6.61
CA GLN A 176 8.86 -30.34 5.96
C GLN A 176 9.26 -30.28 4.46
N PRO A 177 9.86 -31.34 3.90
CA PRO A 177 10.29 -31.37 2.49
C PRO A 177 9.18 -31.04 1.49
N ASN A 178 7.93 -31.44 1.79
CA ASN A 178 6.76 -31.22 0.96
C ASN A 178 6.08 -29.86 1.17
N TRP A 179 6.48 -29.09 2.18
CA TRP A 179 5.95 -27.75 2.39
C TRP A 179 6.44 -26.82 1.30
N THR A 180 5.50 -26.07 0.76
CA THR A 180 5.79 -24.95 -0.14
C THR A 180 6.30 -23.75 0.65
N ALA A 181 7.02 -22.85 -0.01
CA ALA A 181 7.54 -21.64 0.62
C ALA A 181 6.42 -20.75 1.20
N VAL A 182 5.23 -20.75 0.59
CA VAL A 182 4.04 -20.06 1.14
C VAL A 182 3.50 -20.74 2.40
N GLN A 183 3.41 -22.08 2.43
CA GLN A 183 2.96 -22.82 3.62
C GLN A 183 3.92 -22.67 4.80
N ALA A 184 5.21 -22.51 4.52
CA ALA A 184 6.20 -22.23 5.53
C ALA A 184 6.02 -20.83 6.15
N ASP A 185 5.34 -19.88 5.50
CA ASP A 185 5.16 -18.50 5.98
C ASP A 185 6.51 -17.80 6.28
N LEU A 186 7.56 -18.15 5.51
CA LEU A 186 8.92 -17.67 5.74
C LEU A 186 9.39 -16.58 4.78
N PHE A 187 8.46 -16.00 4.04
CA PHE A 187 8.77 -14.94 3.10
C PHE A 187 9.40 -13.72 3.76
N ARG A 188 9.04 -13.40 5.01
CA ARG A 188 9.56 -12.27 5.80
C ARG A 188 10.96 -12.50 6.40
N TYR A 189 11.53 -13.69 6.26
CA TYR A 189 12.74 -14.11 6.96
C TYR A 189 13.86 -14.46 5.98
N ARG A 190 14.28 -13.48 5.17
CA ARG A 190 15.22 -13.64 4.06
C ARG A 190 16.52 -14.33 4.46
N ASP A 191 17.07 -13.99 5.61
CA ASP A 191 18.42 -14.35 6.06
C ASP A 191 18.45 -15.37 7.19
N GLN A 192 17.31 -15.96 7.52
CA GLN A 192 17.06 -16.85 8.67
C GLN A 192 16.84 -18.31 8.25
N ILE A 193 17.25 -18.67 7.02
CA ILE A 193 17.12 -20.02 6.48
C ILE A 193 18.45 -20.74 6.64
N VAL A 194 18.45 -21.86 7.34
CA VAL A 194 19.61 -22.72 7.58
C VAL A 194 19.34 -24.08 6.96
N VAL A 195 20.35 -24.66 6.32
CA VAL A 195 20.31 -26.06 5.87
C VAL A 195 21.37 -26.84 6.62
N ARG A 196 20.96 -27.94 7.25
CA ARG A 196 21.86 -28.82 7.99
C ARG A 196 21.58 -30.28 7.63
N ARG A 197 22.55 -31.15 7.89
CA ARG A 197 22.29 -32.60 7.86
C ARG A 197 21.35 -32.96 9.00
N PHE A 198 20.55 -34.01 8.80
CA PHE A 198 19.84 -34.62 9.91
C PHE A 198 20.83 -34.93 11.03
N ALA A 199 20.42 -34.70 12.28
CA ALA A 199 21.13 -35.26 13.41
C ALA A 199 21.12 -36.79 13.23
N THR A 200 22.19 -37.34 12.68
CA THR A 200 22.43 -38.77 12.78
C THR A 200 22.46 -39.10 14.26
N LEU A 201 21.80 -40.18 14.67
CA LEU A 201 21.83 -40.72 16.05
C LEU A 201 23.24 -41.16 16.52
N VAL A 202 24.28 -40.67 15.87
CA VAL A 202 25.68 -41.01 16.10
C VAL A 202 26.48 -39.73 15.90
N ASP A 203 26.55 -38.93 16.96
CA ASP A 203 27.75 -38.21 17.39
C ASP A 203 27.82 -38.31 18.92
#